data_AF-A0AAD7MYW3-F1
#
_entry.id   AF-A0AAD7MYW3-F1
#
_cell.length_a   1.000
_cell.length_b   1.000
_cell.length_c   1.000
_cell.angle_alpha   90.00
_cell.angle_beta   90.00
_cell.angle_gamma   90.00
#
_symmetry.space_group_name_H-M   'P 1'
#
loop_
_entity.id
_entity.type
_entity.pdbx_description
1 polymer ?
#
loop_
_entity_poly.entity_id
_entity_poly.type
_entity_poly.pdbx_seq_one_letter_code
_entity_poly.pdbx_strand_id
1 'polypeptide(L)'
;VQFSLIDTRPLDGVATVCAEHNVKLLTYGTLCGGFLADKWIGQPEPELYSGSLNPSQRKASFQSLDMIFKAWGTWDLFQDLLRVLLGIGDRHGGLSVSNVATRWVLDHSMVGAVTIGKCTPFHDSHQR
;
A
#
# COMPACT_ATOMS: atom_id res chain seq x y z
N VAL A 1 9.60 9.21 -2.22
CA VAL A 1 8.86 9.05 -3.50
C VAL A 1 7.72 8.07 -3.28
N GLN A 2 6.54 8.35 -3.83
CA GLN A 2 5.42 7.40 -3.74
C GLN A 2 5.71 6.19 -4.62
N PHE A 3 5.75 4.99 -4.05
CA PHE A 3 6.04 3.77 -4.80
C PHE A 3 5.35 2.56 -4.14
N SER A 4 4.60 1.82 -4.94
CA SER A 4 3.85 0.64 -4.52
C SER A 4 3.62 -0.29 -5.72
N LEU A 5 3.03 -1.47 -5.49
CA LEU A 5 2.61 -2.37 -6.58
C LEU A 5 1.59 -1.73 -7.54
N ILE A 6 0.83 -0.75 -7.07
CA ILE A 6 -0.22 -0.07 -7.85
C ILE A 6 0.34 1.16 -8.57
N ASP A 7 1.33 1.81 -7.98
CA ASP A 7 1.96 3.00 -8.52
C ASP A 7 3.43 2.73 -8.81
N THR A 8 3.68 2.37 -10.06
CA THR A 8 4.98 2.02 -10.61
C THR A 8 5.65 3.18 -11.35
N ARG A 9 5.04 4.38 -11.38
CA ARG A 9 5.59 5.57 -12.06
C ARG A 9 7.06 5.89 -11.73
N PRO A 10 7.57 5.65 -10.50
CA PRO A 10 9.00 5.86 -10.21
C PRO A 10 9.96 4.95 -10.98
N LEU A 11 9.48 3.83 -11.53
CA LEU A 11 10.29 2.99 -12.41
C LEU A 11 10.64 3.71 -13.71
N ASP A 12 9.75 4.58 -14.18
CA ASP A 12 9.93 5.34 -15.42
C ASP A 12 10.71 6.63 -15.13
N GLY A 13 12.03 6.55 -15.32
CA GLY A 13 12.96 7.69 -15.29
C GLY A 13 13.67 7.91 -13.96
N VAL A 14 12.98 7.80 -12.82
CA VAL A 14 13.64 7.99 -11.51
C VAL A 14 14.62 6.86 -11.22
N ALA A 15 14.32 5.63 -11.65
CA ALA A 15 15.24 4.50 -11.57
C ALA A 15 16.59 4.78 -12.26
N THR A 16 16.55 5.35 -13.48
CA THR A 16 17.74 5.71 -14.25
C THR A 16 18.56 6.78 -13.54
N VAL A 17 17.92 7.84 -13.06
CA VAL A 17 18.58 8.95 -12.33
C VAL A 17 19.22 8.43 -11.04
N CYS A 18 18.54 7.56 -10.29
CA CYS A 18 19.09 6.95 -9.07
C CYS A 18 20.32 6.10 -9.36
N ALA A 19 20.34 5.38 -10.47
CA ALA A 19 21.49 4.59 -10.91
C ALA A 19 22.67 5.48 -11.30
N GLU A 20 22.43 6.54 -12.08
CA GLU A 20 23.46 7.48 -12.55
C GLU A 20 24.11 8.25 -11.40
N HIS A 21 23.32 8.72 -10.43
CA HIS A 21 23.81 9.55 -9.32
C HIS A 21 24.16 8.76 -8.06
N ASN A 22 24.05 7.42 -8.09
CA ASN A 22 24.25 6.54 -6.92
C ASN A 22 23.41 6.97 -5.70
N VAL A 23 22.17 7.40 -5.93
CA VAL A 23 21.23 7.85 -4.89
C VAL A 23 20.21 6.74 -4.63
N LYS A 24 19.84 6.55 -3.35
CA LYS A 24 18.78 5.63 -2.95
C LYS A 24 17.51 6.39 -2.57
N LEU A 25 16.37 5.82 -2.94
CA LEU A 25 15.05 6.37 -2.64
C LEU A 25 14.54 5.89 -1.29
N LEU A 26 14.02 6.83 -0.52
CA LEU A 26 13.10 6.54 0.58
C LEU A 26 11.68 6.56 0.01
N THR A 27 11.03 5.40 -0.01
CA THR A 27 9.69 5.25 -0.59
C THR A 27 8.61 5.30 0.48
N TYR A 28 7.45 5.85 0.13
CA TYR A 28 6.28 5.92 1.01
C TYR A 28 5.04 5.43 0.26
N GLY A 29 3.99 5.11 1.01
CA GLY A 29 2.71 4.69 0.42
C GLY A 29 2.72 3.27 -0.13
N THR A 30 3.73 2.46 0.22
CA THR A 30 3.91 1.08 -0.27
C THR A 30 2.73 0.16 0.02
N LEU A 31 1.96 0.44 1.08
CA LEU A 31 0.76 -0.31 1.43
C LEU A 31 -0.56 0.34 0.96
N CYS A 32 -0.50 1.37 0.12
CA CYS A 32 -1.66 2.14 -0.35
C CYS A 32 -2.61 2.52 0.81
N GLY A 33 -2.09 3.22 1.83
CA GLY A 33 -2.91 3.61 2.99
C GLY A 33 -3.40 2.45 3.87
N GLY A 34 -2.85 1.25 3.70
CA GLY A 34 -3.25 0.04 4.41
C GLY A 34 -4.30 -0.80 3.68
N PHE A 35 -4.53 -0.54 2.39
CA PHE A 35 -5.37 -1.38 1.51
C PHE A 35 -4.67 -2.67 1.06
N LEU A 36 -3.34 -2.66 0.93
CA LEU A 36 -2.55 -3.87 0.67
C LEU A 36 -2.34 -4.66 1.97
N ALA A 37 -3.42 -5.23 2.50
CA ALA A 37 -3.43 -6.00 3.72
C ALA A 37 -4.50 -7.10 3.66
N ASP A 38 -4.24 -8.21 4.36
CA ASP A 38 -5.08 -9.41 4.35
C ASP A 38 -6.54 -9.12 4.74
N LYS A 39 -6.75 -8.11 5.59
CA LYS A 39 -8.08 -7.69 6.06
C LYS A 39 -9.04 -7.22 4.95
N TRP A 40 -8.52 -6.84 3.79
CA TRP A 40 -9.32 -6.33 2.67
C TRP A 40 -9.66 -7.42 1.63
N ILE A 41 -9.15 -8.63 1.80
CA ILE A 41 -9.43 -9.75 0.89
C ILE A 41 -10.91 -10.15 1.02
N GLY A 42 -11.61 -10.17 -0.11
CA GLY A 42 -13.03 -10.51 -0.18
C GLY A 42 -13.96 -9.45 0.41
N GLN A 43 -13.44 -8.28 0.79
CA GLN A 43 -14.26 -7.18 1.31
C GLN A 43 -14.88 -6.38 0.16
N PRO A 44 -16.12 -5.88 0.32
CA PRO A 44 -16.70 -4.93 -0.60
C PRO A 44 -15.90 -3.62 -0.61
N GLU A 45 -16.15 -2.80 -1.62
CA GLU A 45 -15.55 -1.46 -1.71
C GLU A 45 -15.82 -0.67 -0.42
N PRO A 46 -14.80 -0.04 0.19
CA PRO A 46 -14.98 0.65 1.46
C PRO A 46 -15.78 1.94 1.27
N GLU A 47 -16.88 2.08 2.00
CA GLU A 47 -17.59 3.35 2.10
C GLU A 47 -16.82 4.35 2.96
N LEU A 48 -16.28 5.39 2.33
CA LEU A 48 -15.49 6.45 2.96
C LEU A 48 -16.23 7.26 4.06
N TYR A 49 -17.56 7.17 4.07
CA TYR A 49 -18.42 7.92 4.98
C TYR A 49 -19.10 7.06 6.05
N SER A 50 -18.99 5.73 6.01
CA SER A 50 -19.76 4.84 6.90
C SER A 50 -19.11 4.52 8.24
N GLY A 51 -17.92 5.08 8.54
CA GLY A 51 -17.14 4.74 9.74
C GLY A 51 -16.75 5.89 10.67
N SER A 52 -16.34 5.52 11.89
CA SER A 52 -15.74 6.38 12.94
C SER A 52 -14.31 6.83 12.60
N LEU A 53 -14.02 7.07 11.33
CA LEU A 53 -12.72 7.54 10.87
C LEU A 53 -12.61 9.03 11.16
N ASN A 54 -11.50 9.42 11.78
CA ASN A 54 -11.20 10.83 11.95
C ASN A 54 -10.91 11.48 10.58
N PRO A 55 -10.93 12.83 10.48
CA PRO A 55 -10.77 13.53 9.20
C PRO A 55 -9.47 13.18 8.46
N SER A 56 -8.36 12.94 9.18
CA SER A 56 -7.07 12.60 8.55
C SER A 56 -7.05 11.18 7.99
N GLN A 57 -7.65 10.21 8.69
CA GLN A 57 -7.82 8.84 8.22
C GLN A 57 -8.75 8.75 7.00
N ARG A 58 -9.83 9.54 6.99
CA ARG A 58 -10.73 9.63 5.83
C ARG A 58 -9.98 10.16 4.60
N LYS A 59 -9.19 11.22 4.75
CA LYS A 59 -8.38 11.78 3.66
C LYS A 59 -7.37 10.77 3.12
N ALA A 60 -6.66 10.05 3.99
CA ALA A 60 -5.69 9.03 3.58
C ALA A 60 -6.35 7.85 2.86
N SER A 61 -7.51 7.40 3.36
CA SER A 61 -8.30 6.33 2.73
C SER A 61 -8.82 6.77 1.36
N PHE A 62 -9.36 7.99 1.27
CA PHE A 62 -9.81 8.58 0.01
C PHE A 62 -8.68 8.66 -1.02
N GLN A 63 -7.51 9.18 -0.62
CA GLN A 63 -6.37 9.30 -1.52
C GLN A 63 -5.88 7.93 -2.01
N SER A 64 -5.94 6.91 -1.16
CA SER A 64 -5.49 5.57 -1.52
C SER A 64 -6.50 4.86 -2.42
N LEU A 65 -7.81 5.05 -2.22
CA LEU A 65 -8.85 4.56 -3.12
C LEU A 65 -8.80 5.28 -4.47
N ASP A 66 -8.69 6.61 -4.47
CA ASP A 66 -8.53 7.40 -5.70
C ASP A 66 -7.32 6.94 -6.52
N MET A 67 -6.21 6.61 -5.83
CA MET A 67 -5.04 5.98 -6.43
C MET A 67 -5.34 4.60 -7.03
N ILE A 68 -6.03 3.72 -6.31
CA ILE A 68 -6.43 2.40 -6.82
C ILE A 68 -7.29 2.58 -8.08
N PHE A 69 -8.29 3.46 -8.05
CA PHE A 69 -9.17 3.65 -9.19
C PHE A 69 -8.47 4.29 -10.40
N LYS A 70 -7.57 5.26 -10.17
CA LYS A 70 -6.88 5.97 -11.25
C LYS A 70 -5.71 5.19 -11.84
N ALA A 71 -4.95 4.48 -11.01
CA ALA A 71 -3.74 3.79 -11.46
C ALA A 71 -3.97 2.29 -11.75
N TRP A 72 -4.86 1.63 -11.01
CA TRP A 72 -5.15 0.20 -11.20
C TRP A 72 -6.40 -0.03 -12.06
N GLY A 73 -7.49 0.69 -11.79
CA GLY A 73 -8.76 0.55 -12.49
C GLY A 73 -9.90 0.19 -11.54
N THR A 74 -10.32 -1.08 -11.48
CA THR A 74 -11.53 -1.48 -10.70
C THR A 74 -11.18 -2.18 -9.38
N TRP A 75 -12.15 -2.18 -8.44
CA TRP A 75 -12.02 -2.88 -7.17
C TRP A 75 -11.90 -4.39 -7.36
N ASP A 76 -12.61 -4.98 -8.32
CA ASP A 76 -12.52 -6.42 -8.62
C ASP A 76 -11.10 -6.83 -9.05
N LEU A 77 -10.46 -6.03 -9.91
CA LEU A 77 -9.06 -6.25 -10.29
C LEU A 77 -8.11 -6.07 -9.10
N PHE A 78 -8.43 -5.16 -8.18
CA PHE A 78 -7.66 -5.01 -6.95
C PHE A 78 -7.82 -6.24 -6.03
N GLN A 79 -9.02 -6.81 -5.94
CA GLN A 79 -9.27 -8.05 -5.21
C GLN A 79 -8.53 -9.25 -5.81
N ASP A 80 -8.44 -9.33 -7.14
CA ASP A 80 -7.64 -10.34 -7.81
C ASP A 80 -6.14 -10.18 -7.52
N LEU A 81 -5.64 -8.95 -7.49
CA LEU A 81 -4.27 -8.67 -7.06
C LEU A 81 -4.02 -9.15 -5.63
N LEU A 82 -4.91 -8.82 -4.69
CA LEU A 82 -4.80 -9.32 -3.31
C LEU A 82 -4.84 -10.86 -3.25
N ARG A 83 -5.71 -11.47 -4.07
CA ARG A 83 -5.73 -12.87 -4.51
C ARG A 83 -4.34 -13.46 -4.69
N VAL A 84 -3.65 -12.89 -5.66
CA VAL A 84 -2.33 -13.33 -6.12
C VAL A 84 -1.27 -13.10 -5.05
N LEU A 85 -1.30 -11.96 -4.37
CA LEU A 85 -0.34 -11.64 -3.31
C LEU A 85 -0.46 -12.59 -2.12
N LEU A 86 -1.69 -12.97 -1.74
CA LEU A 86 -1.93 -13.96 -0.70
C LEU A 86 -1.33 -15.32 -1.12
N GLY A 87 -1.61 -15.78 -2.34
CA GLY A 87 -1.04 -17.04 -2.84
C GLY A 87 0.48 -17.02 -2.96
N ILE A 88 1.11 -15.86 -3.18
CA ILE A 88 2.58 -15.70 -3.06
C ILE A 88 3.00 -15.82 -1.61
N GLY A 89 2.34 -15.10 -0.69
CA GLY A 89 2.61 -15.15 0.75
C GLY A 89 2.55 -16.56 1.32
N ASP A 90 1.53 -17.32 0.94
CA ASP A 90 1.34 -18.72 1.33
C ASP A 90 2.51 -19.61 0.86
N ARG A 91 2.98 -19.43 -0.38
CA ARG A 91 4.15 -20.15 -0.91
C ARG A 91 5.45 -19.83 -0.17
N HIS A 92 5.53 -18.67 0.46
CA HIS A 92 6.69 -18.24 1.24
C HIS A 92 6.54 -18.48 2.75
N GLY A 93 5.63 -19.37 3.17
CA GLY A 93 5.45 -19.76 4.57
C GLY A 93 4.37 -18.99 5.32
N GLY A 94 3.35 -18.51 4.61
CA GLY A 94 2.20 -17.79 5.20
C GLY A 94 2.51 -16.33 5.53
N LEU A 95 3.28 -15.65 4.67
CA LEU A 95 3.55 -14.22 4.81
C LEU A 95 2.31 -13.39 4.44
N SER A 96 2.10 -12.27 5.14
CA SER A 96 1.00 -11.35 4.84
C SER A 96 1.19 -10.64 3.49
N VAL A 97 0.08 -10.23 2.87
CA VAL A 97 0.05 -9.43 1.64
C VAL A 97 0.89 -8.16 1.79
N SER A 98 0.86 -7.52 2.97
CA SER A 98 1.65 -6.32 3.25
C SER A 98 3.16 -6.59 3.20
N ASN A 99 3.60 -7.75 3.68
CA ASN A 99 5.01 -8.14 3.65
C ASN A 99 5.47 -8.45 2.22
N VAL A 100 4.65 -9.18 1.45
CA VAL A 100 4.93 -9.46 0.03
C VAL A 100 5.03 -8.16 -0.76
N ALA A 101 4.08 -7.24 -0.58
CA ALA A 101 4.09 -5.93 -1.24
C ALA A 101 5.32 -5.10 -0.90
N THR A 102 5.70 -5.08 0.38
CA THR A 102 6.88 -4.36 0.85
C THR A 102 8.17 -4.98 0.30
N ARG A 103 8.26 -6.31 0.28
CA ARG A 103 9.41 -7.02 -0.28
C ARG A 103 9.58 -6.72 -1.77
N TRP A 104 8.49 -6.70 -2.53
CA TRP A 104 8.52 -6.36 -3.95
C TRP A 104 9.10 -4.96 -4.20
N VAL A 105 8.71 -3.96 -3.39
CA VAL A 105 9.28 -2.62 -3.48
C VAL A 105 10.78 -2.61 -3.14
N LEU A 106 11.19 -3.34 -2.10
CA LEU A 106 12.59 -3.43 -1.67
C LEU A 106 13.50 -4.19 -2.65
N ASP A 107 12.96 -5.04 -3.51
CA ASP A 107 13.74 -5.75 -4.53
C ASP A 107 14.32 -4.81 -5.60
N HIS A 108 13.82 -3.58 -5.70
CA HIS A 108 14.35 -2.60 -6.64
C HIS A 108 15.62 -1.96 -6.10
N SER A 109 16.71 -2.06 -6.86
CA SER A 109 18.03 -1.54 -6.48
C SER A 109 18.06 -0.03 -6.18
N MET A 110 17.11 0.73 -6.72
CA MET A 110 16.94 2.17 -6.45
C MET A 110 16.35 2.45 -5.07
N VAL A 111 15.68 1.49 -4.42
CA VAL A 111 15.01 1.70 -3.13
C VAL A 111 15.97 1.35 -2.00
N GLY A 112 16.24 2.32 -1.13
CA GLY A 112 17.08 2.12 0.06
C GLY A 112 16.28 1.75 1.30
N ALA A 113 15.05 2.28 1.43
CA ALA A 113 14.17 2.02 2.57
C ALA A 113 12.71 2.31 2.22
N VAL A 114 11.80 1.68 2.96
CA VAL A 114 10.34 1.84 2.85
C VAL A 114 9.78 2.40 4.15
N THR A 115 8.97 3.45 4.05
CA THR A 115 8.25 4.03 5.18
C THR A 115 6.85 3.44 5.30
N ILE A 116 6.57 2.80 6.43
CA ILE A 116 5.26 2.21 6.75
C ILE A 116 4.60 3.02 7.87
N GLY A 117 3.50 3.70 7.54
CA GLY A 117 2.63 4.35 8.53
C GLY A 117 1.53 3.39 8.99
N LYS A 118 1.42 3.15 10.29
CA LYS A 118 0.31 2.38 10.90
C LYS A 118 -0.55 3.32 11.72
N CYS A 119 -1.79 3.54 11.30
CA CYS A 119 -2.79 4.17 12.16
C CYS A 119 -3.37 3.12 13.09
N THR A 120 -3.14 3.26 14.40
CA THR A 120 -3.91 2.53 15.40
C THR A 120 -5.33 3.11 15.46
N PRO A 121 -6.35 2.28 15.73
CA PRO A 121 -7.68 2.78 16.08
C PRO A 121 -7.53 3.78 17.24
N PHE A 122 -8.29 4.87 17.21
CA PHE A 122 -8.35 5.80 18.34
C PHE A 122 -9.02 5.04 19.49
N HIS A 123 -8.23 4.63 20.49
CA HIS A 123 -8.75 4.07 21.72
C HIS A 123 -9.06 5.25 22.64
N ASP A 124 -10.34 5.61 22.71
CA ASP A 124 -10.79 6.64 23.64
C ASP A 124 -10.75 6.06 25.06
N SER A 125 -9.70 6.39 25.82
CA SER A 125 -9.53 5.92 27.20
C SER A 125 -10.30 6.77 28.23
N HIS A 126 -11.29 7.56 27.82
CA HIS A 126 -12.19 8.28 28.73
C HIS A 126 -13.41 7.45 29.13
N GLN A 127 -13.17 6.37 29.88
CA GLN A 127 -14.13 5.83 30.85
C GLN A 127 -13.40 5.62 32.19
N ARG A 128 -13.36 6.67 33.01
CA ARG A 128 -13.31 6.63 34.47
C ARG A 128 -14.06 7.82 35.03
#